data_AF-A0A7S1GRD3-F1
#
_entry.id   AF-A0A7S1GRD3-F1
#
_cell.length_a   1.000
_cell.length_b   1.000
_cell.length_c   1.000
_cell.angle_alpha   90.00
_cell.angle_beta   90.00
_cell.angle_gamma   90.00
#
_symmetry.space_group_name_H-M   'P 1'
#
loop_
_entity.id
_entity.type
_entity.pdbx_description
1 polymer ?
#
loop_
_entity_poly.entity_id
_entity_poly.type
_entity_poly.pdbx_seq_one_letter_code
_entity_poly.pdbx_strand_id
1 'polypeptide(L)'
;EYSGIPTSASKVRFQIDFFEIDSWNADNRYGPDCIYIWIDDTRVFIGIFSWARDEGQRSGSKSGIRWESESQGPPTQIGFGRIKDQKHTIKVYIPPNYYSDGKFVVKLETQVTGSINDESSGWDNVRVAYLYHCRRMLGGKDTRNEYAHSQGVDGLISAELSDDSETVEENEANAVETYVEEDAETYVEEDAETYVEED
;
A
#
# COMPACT_ATOMS: atom_id res chain seq x y z
N GLU A 1 -12.96 -1.48 -2.14
CA GLU A 1 -13.38 -1.84 -0.76
C GLU A 1 -12.61 -3.10 -0.37
N TYR A 2 -12.15 -3.24 0.87
CA TYR A 2 -11.49 -4.44 1.34
C TYR A 2 -12.29 -5.07 2.48
N SER A 3 -12.53 -6.38 2.40
CA SER A 3 -13.33 -7.15 3.37
C SER A 3 -12.58 -8.39 3.84
N GLY A 4 -13.10 -9.07 4.86
CA GLY A 4 -12.47 -10.26 5.43
C GLY A 4 -11.38 -9.95 6.46
N ILE A 5 -11.39 -8.73 7.01
CA ILE A 5 -10.41 -8.30 8.01
C ILE A 5 -10.74 -8.97 9.34
N PRO A 6 -9.77 -9.67 9.96
CA PRO A 6 -9.95 -10.18 11.31
C PRO A 6 -10.17 -9.02 12.28
N THR A 7 -11.36 -8.92 12.88
CA THR A 7 -11.71 -7.87 13.85
C THR A 7 -10.86 -7.91 15.12
N SER A 8 -10.13 -9.01 15.30
CA SER A 8 -9.18 -9.23 16.38
C SER A 8 -7.76 -8.70 16.08
N ALA A 9 -7.50 -8.23 14.85
CA ALA A 9 -6.24 -7.59 14.48
C ALA A 9 -6.05 -6.27 15.24
N SER A 10 -4.87 -6.10 15.85
CA SER A 10 -4.53 -4.88 16.57
C SER A 10 -4.41 -3.67 15.66
N LYS A 11 -3.90 -3.87 14.44
CA LYS A 11 -3.83 -2.87 13.35
C LYS A 11 -3.85 -3.60 12.00
N VAL A 12 -4.31 -2.90 10.97
CA VAL A 12 -4.06 -3.30 9.57
C VAL A 12 -2.93 -2.44 9.01
N ARG A 13 -2.00 -3.03 8.25
CA ARG A 13 -1.03 -2.32 7.42
C ARG A 13 -1.48 -2.43 5.96
N PHE A 14 -1.94 -1.33 5.40
CA PHE A 14 -2.11 -1.16 3.96
C PHE A 14 -0.80 -0.61 3.39
N GLN A 15 -0.23 -1.26 2.38
CA GLN A 15 0.99 -0.85 1.71
C GLN A 15 0.72 -0.72 0.21
N ILE A 16 1.32 0.28 -0.42
CA ILE A 16 1.17 0.54 -1.85
C ILE A 16 2.42 1.24 -2.37
N ASP A 17 2.75 1.03 -3.63
CA ASP A 17 3.72 1.82 -4.34
C ASP A 17 3.02 2.95 -5.11
N PHE A 18 3.57 4.15 -5.01
CA PHE A 18 3.13 5.35 -5.71
C PHE A 18 4.21 5.78 -6.71
N PHE A 19 3.80 6.09 -7.92
CA PHE A 19 4.66 6.60 -8.98
C PHE A 19 4.34 8.06 -9.25
N GLU A 20 5.33 8.90 -8.98
CA GLU A 20 5.41 10.28 -9.46
C GLU A 20 5.93 10.26 -10.89
N ILE A 21 5.08 10.61 -11.86
CA ILE A 21 5.39 10.54 -13.28
C ILE A 21 5.38 11.95 -13.88
N ASP A 22 6.45 12.27 -14.60
CA ASP A 22 6.68 13.55 -15.27
C ASP A 22 6.85 14.76 -14.33
N SER A 23 6.18 15.90 -14.61
CA SER A 23 6.63 17.24 -14.19
C SER A 23 6.07 17.74 -12.84
N TRP A 24 5.91 16.85 -11.85
CA TRP A 24 5.30 17.20 -10.55
C TRP A 24 5.97 18.39 -9.85
N ASN A 25 5.15 19.34 -9.39
CA ASN A 25 5.61 20.64 -8.91
C ASN A 25 5.14 20.95 -7.48
N ALA A 26 6.10 20.99 -6.57
CA ALA A 26 5.88 21.37 -5.17
C ALA A 26 5.64 22.88 -4.95
N ASP A 27 5.87 23.74 -5.94
CA ASP A 27 5.83 25.21 -5.82
C ASP A 27 5.12 25.86 -7.02
N ASN A 28 4.00 25.29 -7.46
CA ASN A 28 3.17 25.91 -8.48
C ASN A 28 2.26 27.00 -7.87
N ARG A 29 2.03 28.08 -8.64
CA ARG A 29 1.07 29.15 -8.36
C ARG A 29 -0.34 28.62 -8.01
N TYR A 30 -0.73 27.49 -8.57
CA TYR A 30 -2.06 26.90 -8.38
C TYR A 30 -2.14 25.96 -7.17
N GLY A 31 -1.06 25.81 -6.40
CA GLY A 31 -0.92 24.89 -5.28
C GLY A 31 0.09 23.78 -5.60
N PRO A 32 0.57 23.06 -4.59
CA PRO A 32 1.53 22.00 -4.80
C PRO A 32 0.85 20.70 -5.27
N ASP A 33 1.56 19.91 -6.08
CA ASP A 33 1.11 18.57 -6.42
C ASP A 33 1.32 17.64 -5.23
N CYS A 34 0.25 16.93 -4.87
CA CYS A 34 0.21 16.17 -3.64
C CYS A 34 -0.72 14.96 -3.74
N ILE A 35 -0.55 14.03 -2.80
CA ILE A 35 -1.42 12.86 -2.71
C ILE A 35 -2.07 12.75 -1.33
N TYR A 36 -3.26 12.16 -1.35
CA TYR A 36 -4.02 11.80 -0.18
C TYR A 36 -4.45 10.34 -0.26
N ILE A 37 -4.50 9.68 0.90
CA ILE A 37 -5.12 8.37 1.05
C ILE A 37 -6.31 8.53 1.97
N TRP A 38 -7.48 8.09 1.51
CA TRP A 38 -8.69 8.05 2.31
C TRP A 38 -8.83 6.67 2.93
N ILE A 39 -9.08 6.64 4.24
CA ILE A 39 -9.57 5.44 4.93
C ILE A 39 -10.98 5.77 5.40
N ASP A 40 -11.98 5.13 4.79
CA ASP A 40 -13.39 5.47 4.89
C ASP A 40 -13.67 6.97 4.60
N ASP A 41 -14.02 7.75 5.62
CA ASP A 41 -14.29 9.19 5.55
C ASP A 41 -13.07 10.05 5.93
N THR A 42 -11.96 9.43 6.33
CA THR A 42 -10.77 10.13 6.82
C THR A 42 -9.74 10.31 5.71
N ARG A 43 -9.62 11.55 5.21
CA ARG A 43 -8.59 11.99 4.25
C ARG A 43 -7.24 12.21 4.94
N VAL A 44 -6.25 11.38 4.63
CA VAL A 44 -4.87 11.47 5.16
C VAL A 44 -3.97 12.12 4.11
N PHE A 45 -3.35 13.24 4.46
CA PHE A 45 -2.34 13.89 3.61
C PHE A 45 -1.00 13.16 3.75
N ILE A 46 -0.47 12.66 2.63
CA ILE A 46 0.78 11.91 2.58
C ILE A 46 1.96 12.82 2.25
N GLY A 47 1.77 13.79 1.36
CA GLY A 47 2.83 14.76 1.08
C GLY A 47 2.68 15.50 -0.23
N ILE A 48 3.60 16.44 -0.40
CA ILE A 48 3.87 17.19 -1.63
C ILE A 48 5.05 16.54 -2.34
N PHE A 49 5.03 16.51 -3.66
CA PHE A 49 6.01 15.80 -4.49
C PHE A 49 6.62 16.74 -5.53
N SER A 50 7.83 16.42 -6.00
CA SER A 50 8.53 17.25 -6.97
C SER A 50 9.53 16.47 -7.82
N TRP A 51 9.42 16.62 -9.14
CA TRP A 51 10.28 15.94 -10.12
C TRP A 51 11.78 16.24 -9.94
N ALA A 52 12.09 17.34 -9.25
CA ALA A 52 13.43 17.85 -9.04
C ALA A 52 14.08 17.40 -7.73
N ARG A 53 13.33 16.75 -6.81
CA ARG A 53 13.79 16.47 -5.46
C ARG A 53 13.57 15.01 -5.11
N ASP A 54 14.39 14.53 -4.18
CA ASP A 54 14.14 13.26 -3.52
C ASP A 54 13.44 13.55 -2.19
N GLU A 55 12.20 13.13 -2.04
CA GLU A 55 11.40 13.33 -0.82
C GLU A 55 11.94 12.55 0.38
N GLY A 56 12.77 11.53 0.14
CA GLY A 56 13.31 10.66 1.18
C GLY A 56 12.22 9.98 2.01
N GLN A 57 12.49 9.83 3.31
CA GLN A 57 11.56 9.26 4.27
C GLN A 57 10.68 10.33 4.92
N ARG A 58 9.37 10.11 4.94
CA ARG A 58 8.36 10.95 5.59
C ARG A 58 7.40 10.10 6.40
N SER A 59 6.77 10.70 7.40
CA SER A 59 5.72 10.05 8.18
C SER A 59 4.75 11.07 8.76
N GLY A 60 3.57 10.59 9.13
CA GLY A 60 2.55 11.42 9.74
C GLY A 60 1.44 10.62 10.39
N SER A 61 0.47 11.32 10.95
CA SER A 61 -0.71 10.70 11.53
C SER A 61 -1.94 11.61 11.49
N LYS A 62 -3.12 11.02 11.41
CA LYS A 62 -4.41 11.70 11.49
C LYS A 62 -5.47 10.74 12.00
N SER A 63 -6.25 11.14 13.01
CA SER A 63 -7.35 10.33 13.57
C SER A 63 -6.95 8.88 13.92
N GLY A 64 -5.75 8.71 14.49
CA GLY A 64 -5.19 7.41 14.85
C GLY A 64 -4.57 6.61 13.70
N ILE A 65 -4.84 6.96 12.45
CA ILE A 65 -4.14 6.42 11.28
C ILE A 65 -2.73 6.99 11.27
N ARG A 66 -1.74 6.12 11.15
CA ARG A 66 -0.33 6.52 10.96
C ARG A 66 0.10 6.14 9.56
N TRP A 67 1.01 6.91 8.97
CA TRP A 67 1.56 6.58 7.67
C TRP A 67 3.05 6.86 7.60
N GLU A 68 3.71 6.14 6.72
CA GLU A 68 5.13 6.26 6.36
C GLU A 68 5.21 6.26 4.82
N SER A 69 6.08 7.09 4.27
CA SER A 69 6.39 7.13 2.83
C SER A 69 7.90 7.17 2.67
N GLU A 70 8.42 6.40 1.73
CA GLU A 70 9.86 6.34 1.47
C GLU A 70 10.10 6.28 -0.03
N SER A 71 10.86 7.25 -0.57
CA SER A 71 11.35 7.19 -1.94
C SER A 71 12.27 5.97 -2.14
N GLN A 72 12.16 5.33 -3.29
CA GLN A 72 12.95 4.14 -3.65
C GLN A 72 14.26 4.52 -4.37
N GLY A 73 14.82 5.69 -4.05
CA GLY A 73 15.97 6.32 -4.70
C GLY A 73 15.62 7.68 -5.33
N PRO A 74 16.62 8.46 -5.78
CA PRO A 74 16.41 9.79 -6.33
C PRO A 74 15.65 9.77 -7.67
N PRO A 75 15.08 10.91 -8.11
CA PRO A 75 14.37 10.98 -9.40
C PRO A 75 15.22 10.51 -10.58
N THR A 76 14.67 9.58 -11.37
CA THR A 76 15.31 8.95 -12.53
C THR A 76 14.27 8.58 -13.58
N GLN A 77 14.67 8.36 -14.82
CA GLN A 77 13.76 7.80 -15.82
C GLN A 77 13.49 6.34 -15.49
N ILE A 78 12.24 5.99 -15.17
CA ILE A 78 11.83 4.60 -14.87
C ILE A 78 10.94 4.00 -15.97
N GLY A 79 10.82 4.68 -17.10
CA GLY A 79 10.18 4.15 -18.32
C GLY A 79 9.00 4.96 -18.84
N PHE A 80 8.64 6.08 -18.22
CA PHE A 80 7.44 6.86 -18.58
C PHE A 80 7.70 8.06 -19.49
N GLY A 81 8.96 8.35 -19.84
CA GLY A 81 9.26 9.44 -20.75
C GLY A 81 10.68 9.95 -20.65
N ARG A 82 10.85 11.25 -20.90
CA ARG A 82 12.14 11.94 -20.81
C ARG A 82 12.34 12.65 -19.48
N ILE A 83 11.25 12.96 -18.78
CA ILE A 83 11.30 13.57 -17.46
C ILE A 83 11.68 12.50 -16.43
N LYS A 84 12.22 12.94 -15.30
CA LYS A 84 12.60 12.05 -14.21
C LYS A 84 11.36 11.75 -13.39
N ASP A 85 11.17 10.48 -13.12
CA ASP A 85 10.09 9.93 -12.32
C ASP A 85 10.64 9.50 -10.96
N GLN A 86 9.75 9.24 -10.00
CA GLN A 86 10.14 8.65 -8.74
C GLN A 86 9.11 7.64 -8.23
N LYS A 87 9.60 6.57 -7.62
CA LYS A 87 8.77 5.56 -6.96
C LYS A 87 8.86 5.74 -5.45
N HIS A 88 7.72 5.64 -4.77
CA HIS A 88 7.63 5.67 -3.32
C HIS A 88 6.89 4.46 -2.81
N THR A 89 7.35 3.87 -1.70
CA THR A 89 6.57 2.88 -0.95
C THR A 89 5.87 3.58 0.21
N ILE A 90 4.55 3.47 0.25
CA ILE A 90 3.69 4.06 1.27
C ILE A 90 3.13 2.94 2.14
N LYS A 91 3.22 3.11 3.46
CA LYS A 91 2.64 2.21 4.47
C LYS A 91 1.67 3.00 5.33
N VAL A 92 0.43 2.52 5.43
CA VAL A 92 -0.65 3.10 6.23
C VAL A 92 -1.08 2.09 7.29
N TYR A 93 -1.00 2.50 8.55
CA TYR A 93 -1.39 1.71 9.71
C TYR A 93 -2.76 2.16 10.21
N ILE A 94 -3.76 1.33 9.97
CA ILE A 94 -5.17 1.58 10.26
C ILE A 94 -5.52 0.96 11.62
N PRO A 95 -6.10 1.71 12.56
CA PRO A 95 -6.52 1.18 13.86
C PRO A 95 -7.90 0.48 13.82
N PRO A 96 -8.23 -0.38 14.81
CA PRO A 96 -9.42 -1.25 14.80
C PRO A 96 -10.77 -0.56 14.63
N ASN A 97 -10.87 0.71 15.01
CA ASN A 97 -12.11 1.47 14.89
C ASN A 97 -12.55 1.73 13.44
N TYR A 98 -11.67 1.53 12.43
CA TYR A 98 -12.02 1.66 11.00
C TYR A 98 -12.44 0.33 10.36
N TYR A 99 -12.36 -0.80 11.07
CA TYR A 99 -12.74 -2.11 10.53
C TYR A 99 -13.48 -2.97 11.55
N SER A 100 -14.31 -2.32 12.37
CA SER A 100 -15.08 -3.00 13.43
C SER A 100 -16.06 -4.04 12.90
N ASP A 101 -16.49 -3.92 11.64
CA ASP A 101 -17.34 -4.85 10.90
C ASP A 101 -16.55 -5.76 9.94
N GLY A 102 -15.21 -5.75 10.03
CA GLY A 102 -14.33 -6.58 9.20
C GLY A 102 -14.07 -6.05 7.80
N LYS A 103 -14.35 -4.77 7.53
CA LYS A 103 -14.06 -4.10 6.24
C LYS A 103 -13.60 -2.66 6.42
N PHE A 104 -12.92 -2.10 5.41
CA PHE A 104 -12.70 -0.65 5.24
C PHE A 104 -12.64 -0.30 3.74
N VAL A 105 -12.82 0.98 3.42
CA VAL A 105 -12.65 1.51 2.07
C VAL A 105 -11.37 2.34 1.99
N VAL A 106 -10.54 2.07 0.99
CA VAL A 106 -9.42 2.95 0.61
C VAL A 106 -9.80 3.72 -0.64
N LYS A 107 -9.51 5.02 -0.67
CA LYS A 107 -9.51 5.81 -1.91
C LYS A 107 -8.14 6.46 -2.06
N LEU A 108 -7.59 6.36 -3.25
CA LEU A 108 -6.32 6.98 -3.62
C LEU A 108 -6.67 8.28 -4.35
N GLU A 109 -6.09 9.39 -3.93
CA GLU A 109 -6.37 10.70 -4.50
C GLU A 109 -5.04 11.37 -4.86
N THR A 110 -4.88 11.66 -6.14
CA THR A 110 -3.83 12.52 -6.66
C THR A 110 -4.42 13.90 -6.94
N GLN A 111 -3.78 14.95 -6.42
CA GLN A 111 -4.09 16.33 -6.72
C GLN A 111 -2.90 16.93 -7.47
N VAL A 112 -3.07 17.08 -8.78
CA VAL A 112 -2.10 17.69 -9.71
C VAL A 112 -2.63 19.03 -10.20
N THR A 113 -1.73 19.93 -10.53
CA THR A 113 -2.05 21.31 -10.93
C THR A 113 -1.67 21.65 -12.36
N GLY A 114 -0.88 20.79 -13.01
CA GLY A 114 -0.54 20.83 -14.41
C GLY A 114 -1.62 20.21 -15.32
N SER A 115 -1.28 20.09 -16.61
CA SER A 115 -2.17 19.46 -17.58
C SER A 115 -2.09 17.94 -17.50
N ILE A 116 -3.16 17.24 -17.90
CA ILE A 116 -3.18 15.77 -17.96
C ILE A 116 -2.07 15.17 -18.87
N ASN A 117 -1.52 15.96 -19.79
CA ASN A 117 -0.44 15.55 -20.69
C ASN A 117 0.97 15.85 -20.15
N ASP A 118 1.09 16.42 -18.94
CA ASP A 118 2.37 16.87 -18.36
C ASP A 118 2.63 16.27 -16.97
N GLU A 119 1.59 15.90 -16.24
CA GLU A 119 1.70 15.29 -14.91
C GLU A 119 0.81 14.05 -14.86
N SER A 120 1.39 12.92 -14.47
CA SER A 120 0.68 11.64 -14.35
C SER A 120 1.04 10.94 -13.04
N SER A 121 0.23 9.97 -12.64
CA SER A 121 0.44 9.22 -11.40
C SER A 121 0.10 7.76 -11.56
N GLY A 122 0.90 6.89 -10.96
CA GLY A 122 0.64 5.44 -10.92
C GLY A 122 0.52 4.92 -9.49
N TRP A 123 -0.24 3.83 -9.33
CA TRP A 123 -0.38 3.10 -8.08
C TRP A 123 -0.22 1.61 -8.36
N ASP A 124 0.61 0.91 -7.60
CA ASP A 124 0.93 -0.51 -7.83
C ASP A 124 1.26 -1.24 -6.52
N ASN A 125 1.43 -2.57 -6.59
CA ASN A 125 1.92 -3.42 -5.50
C ASN A 125 1.14 -3.24 -4.19
N VAL A 126 -0.19 -3.19 -4.29
CA VAL A 126 -1.09 -3.12 -3.14
C VAL A 126 -0.92 -4.37 -2.28
N ARG A 127 -0.65 -4.17 -0.99
CA ARG A 127 -0.53 -5.25 0.01
C ARG A 127 -1.30 -4.91 1.27
N VAL A 128 -1.99 -5.89 1.83
CA VAL A 128 -2.68 -5.75 3.12
C VAL A 128 -2.12 -6.78 4.09
N ALA A 129 -1.71 -6.34 5.28
CA ALA A 129 -1.22 -7.22 6.34
C ALA A 129 -1.93 -6.95 7.66
N TYR A 130 -2.17 -8.00 8.44
CA TYR A 130 -2.81 -7.93 9.75
C TYR A 130 -1.76 -8.03 10.86
N LEU A 131 -1.75 -7.05 11.76
CA LEU A 131 -0.80 -7.00 12.87
C LEU A 131 -1.52 -7.33 14.18
N TYR A 132 -0.96 -8.26 14.95
CA TYR A 132 -1.49 -8.69 16.24
C TYR A 132 -0.54 -8.36 17.39
N HIS A 133 -1.08 -8.19 18.59
CA HIS A 133 -0.25 -8.18 19.80
C HIS A 133 0.20 -9.61 20.13
N CYS A 134 1.51 -9.84 20.23
CA CYS A 134 2.11 -11.16 20.51
C CYS A 134 1.62 -11.82 21.81
N ARG A 135 0.92 -11.09 22.69
CA ARG A 135 0.38 -11.63 23.95
C ARG A 135 -0.99 -12.28 23.86
N ARG A 136 -1.70 -12.20 22.73
CA ARG A 136 -3.13 -12.53 22.73
C ARG A 136 -3.65 -13.57 21.75
N MET A 137 -2.96 -13.96 20.67
CA MET A 137 -3.53 -14.92 19.72
C MET A 137 -2.50 -15.71 18.91
N LEU A 138 -1.93 -16.74 19.53
CA LEU A 138 -1.92 -18.05 18.89
C LEU A 138 -2.81 -18.96 19.75
N GLY A 139 -4.11 -18.66 19.75
CA GLY A 139 -5.13 -19.47 20.41
C GLY A 139 -5.48 -20.71 19.59
N GLY A 140 -4.47 -21.43 19.11
CA GLY A 140 -4.62 -22.82 18.71
C GLY A 140 -4.67 -23.65 19.99
N LYS A 141 -5.58 -24.60 20.07
CA LYS A 141 -5.64 -25.55 21.18
C LYS A 141 -4.43 -26.48 21.04
N ASP A 142 -3.31 -26.13 21.65
CA ASP A 142 -2.13 -26.97 21.66
C ASP A 142 -2.42 -28.18 22.58
N THR A 143 -2.71 -29.33 21.97
CA THR A 143 -2.83 -30.62 22.68
C THR A 143 -1.46 -31.27 22.92
N ARG A 144 -0.39 -30.60 22.52
CA ARG A 144 1.04 -30.97 22.55
C ARG A 144 1.86 -30.57 23.78
N ASN A 145 1.65 -31.18 24.95
CA ASN A 145 2.61 -31.22 26.07
C ASN A 145 2.97 -29.92 26.81
N GLU A 146 3.17 -30.08 28.13
CA GLU A 146 3.80 -29.14 29.03
C GLU A 146 5.15 -28.64 28.45
N TYR A 147 5.32 -27.32 28.34
CA TYR A 147 6.65 -26.73 28.36
C TYR A 147 6.86 -25.98 29.68
N ALA A 148 7.79 -26.54 30.45
CA ALA A 148 8.39 -25.91 31.60
C ALA A 148 9.04 -24.58 31.19
N HIS A 149 8.82 -23.60 32.04
CA HIS A 149 9.44 -22.29 32.02
C HIS A 149 10.97 -22.41 31.89
N SER A 150 11.52 -21.97 30.76
CA SER A 150 12.95 -21.66 30.64
C SER A 150 13.16 -20.44 29.74
N GLN A 151 14.25 -19.74 30.04
CA GLN A 151 14.50 -18.35 29.72
C GLN A 151 14.73 -18.10 28.22
N GLY A 152 14.21 -16.96 27.75
CA GLY A 152 14.74 -16.15 26.64
C GLY A 152 15.34 -16.91 25.46
N VAL A 153 14.50 -17.35 24.53
CA VAL A 153 14.91 -17.64 23.15
C VAL A 153 13.76 -17.18 22.24
N ASP A 154 14.06 -16.32 21.27
CA ASP A 154 13.15 -15.96 20.17
C ASP A 154 12.86 -17.21 19.34
N GLY A 155 11.74 -17.88 19.61
CA GLY A 155 11.25 -19.02 18.85
C GLY A 155 10.22 -18.58 17.82
N LEU A 156 10.54 -18.72 16.53
CA LEU A 156 9.53 -18.75 15.46
C LEU A 156 8.61 -19.95 15.70
N ILE A 157 7.30 -19.71 15.71
CA ILE A 157 6.28 -20.76 15.68
C ILE A 157 5.79 -20.84 14.23
N SER A 158 6.25 -21.85 13.48
CA SER A 158 5.65 -22.24 12.20
C SER A 158 4.54 -23.25 12.46
N ALA A 159 3.31 -22.92 12.09
CA ALA A 159 2.23 -23.89 12.02
C ALA A 159 2.25 -24.51 10.61
N GLU A 160 2.80 -25.71 10.49
CA GLU A 160 2.61 -26.53 9.30
C GLU A 160 1.19 -27.10 9.31
N LEU A 161 0.43 -26.85 8.25
CA LEU A 161 -0.76 -27.63 7.93
C LEU A 161 -0.25 -28.99 7.43
N SER A 162 -0.43 -30.03 8.24
CA SER A 162 -0.15 -31.40 7.82
C SER A 162 -1.13 -31.80 6.72
N ASP A 163 -0.65 -31.86 5.48
CA ASP A 163 -1.20 -32.74 4.48
C ASP A 163 -0.14 -33.80 4.18
N ASP A 164 -0.50 -35.06 4.38
CA ASP A 164 0.41 -36.20 4.28
C ASP A 164 0.96 -36.32 2.85
N SER A 165 2.21 -35.91 2.62
CA SER A 165 3.13 -36.62 1.70
C SER A 165 4.57 -36.13 1.82
N GLU A 166 5.48 -37.09 1.90
CA GLU A 166 6.94 -36.93 2.02
C GLU A 166 7.56 -36.22 0.81
N THR A 167 8.43 -35.23 1.04
CA THR A 167 9.90 -35.25 0.78
C THR A 167 10.48 -33.83 0.78
N VAL A 168 11.80 -33.77 0.99
CA VAL A 168 12.63 -32.72 1.59
C VAL A 168 13.12 -31.66 0.58
N GLU A 169 13.15 -30.37 0.95
CA GLU A 169 14.35 -29.47 1.01
C GLU A 169 14.04 -27.95 0.93
N GLU A 170 14.67 -27.24 1.88
CA GLU A 170 15.11 -25.83 1.94
C GLU A 170 14.16 -24.61 1.94
N ASN A 171 14.37 -23.79 2.99
CA ASN A 171 14.46 -22.32 3.07
C ASN A 171 13.30 -21.44 2.56
N GLU A 172 12.63 -20.74 3.47
CA GLU A 172 12.69 -19.26 3.68
C GLU A 172 11.54 -18.79 4.59
N ALA A 173 11.78 -17.73 5.36
CA ALA A 173 10.88 -17.23 6.41
C ALA A 173 9.63 -16.56 5.81
N ASN A 174 8.45 -17.17 5.97
CA ASN A 174 7.20 -16.65 5.42
C ASN A 174 6.50 -15.66 6.37
N ALA A 175 6.47 -14.40 5.96
CA ALA A 175 5.32 -13.54 6.23
C ALA A 175 4.14 -14.08 5.40
N VAL A 176 2.95 -14.21 5.98
CA VAL A 176 1.74 -14.51 5.20
C VAL A 176 1.39 -13.24 4.43
N GLU A 177 2.00 -13.08 3.27
CA GLU A 177 1.64 -12.09 2.27
C GLU A 177 0.46 -12.63 1.47
N THR A 178 -0.71 -12.03 1.64
CA THR A 178 -1.85 -12.30 0.76
C THR A 178 -1.74 -11.34 -0.42
N TYR A 179 -1.46 -11.88 -1.60
CA TYR A 179 -1.49 -11.15 -2.87
C TYR A 179 -2.94 -11.11 -3.37
N VAL A 180 -3.41 -9.92 -3.73
CA VAL A 180 -4.66 -9.74 -4.46
C VAL A 180 -4.26 -9.30 -5.86
N GLU A 181 -4.40 -10.20 -6.84
CA GLU A 181 -4.32 -9.82 -8.26
C GLU A 181 -5.65 -9.14 -8.62
N GLU A 182 -5.60 -7.87 -9.02
CA GLU A 182 -6.75 -7.20 -9.63
C GLU A 182 -6.74 -7.48 -11.14
N ASP A 183 -7.83 -8.05 -11.65
CA ASP A 183 -8.05 -8.26 -13.07
C ASP A 183 -8.08 -6.91 -13.80
N ALA A 184 -7.12 -6.71 -14.70
CA ALA A 184 -7.05 -5.51 -15.55
C ALA A 184 -8.26 -5.47 -16.49
N GLU A 185 -9.19 -4.54 -16.26
CA GLU A 185 -10.27 -4.25 -17.19
C GLU A 185 -9.70 -3.65 -18.48
N THR A 186 -10.05 -4.30 -19.60
CA THR A 186 -9.62 -3.91 -20.95
C THR A 186 -10.44 -2.70 -21.40
N TYR A 187 -9.80 -1.56 -21.58
CA TYR A 187 -10.42 -0.38 -22.20
C TYR A 187 -10.63 -0.63 -23.70
N VAL A 188 -11.87 -0.45 -24.15
CA VAL A 188 -12.23 -0.37 -25.57
C VAL A 188 -12.17 1.10 -25.97
N GLU A 189 -11.27 1.44 -26.90
CA GLU A 189 -11.24 2.78 -27.52
C GLU A 189 -12.49 2.94 -28.40
N GLU A 190 -13.34 3.92 -28.08
CA GLU A 190 -14.39 4.37 -28.99
C GLU A 190 -13.80 5.43 -29.95
N ASP A 191 -13.89 5.13 -31.24
CA ASP A 191 -13.42 5.96 -32.34
C ASP A 191 -14.07 7.35 -32.34
N ALA A 192 -13.24 8.39 -32.45
CA ALA A 192 -13.68 9.78 -32.57
C ALA A 192 -14.25 10.07 -33.97
N GLU A 193 -15.54 10.39 -34.04
CA GLU A 193 -16.17 10.89 -35.26
C GLU A 193 -15.66 12.28 -35.64
N THR A 194 -15.18 12.40 -36.87
CA THR A 194 -14.65 13.62 -37.47
C THR A 194 -15.81 14.47 -38.01
N TYR A 195 -16.03 15.66 -37.45
CA TYR A 195 -16.93 16.65 -38.05
C TYR A 195 -16.21 17.37 -39.21
N VAL A 196 -16.77 17.23 -40.42
CA VAL A 196 -16.41 18.01 -41.60
C VAL A 196 -17.36 19.21 -41.64
N GLU A 197 -16.83 20.42 -41.52
CA GLU A 197 -17.57 21.65 -41.87
C GLU A 197 -17.58 21.80 -43.40
N GLU A 198 -18.77 21.86 -43.99
CA GLU A 198 -18.97 22.26 -45.39
C GLU A 198 -19.04 23.80 -45.50
N ASP A 199 -18.60 24.28 -46.68
CA ASP A 199 -18.18 25.63 -47.09
C ASP A 199 -19.12 26.83 -46.83
#